data_AF-A0A564QB93-F1
#
_entry.id   AF-A0A564QB93-F1
#
_cell.length_a   1.000
_cell.length_b   1.000
_cell.length_c   1.000
_cell.angle_alpha   90.00
_cell.angle_beta   90.00
_cell.angle_gamma   90.00
#
_symmetry.space_group_name_H-M   'P 1'
#
loop_
_entity.id
_entity.type
_entity.pdbx_description
1 polymer ?
#
loop_
_entity_poly.entity_id
_entity_poly.type
_entity_poly.pdbx_seq_one_letter_code
_entity_poly.pdbx_strand_id
1 'polypeptide(L)'
;MYIELKERFIKLWEMYFDNAELPITFYYTNEEGRARLVKPDSTSRCVIGALSHVRRGRSLCFDIDSVGCFGGKKYLGFLDEAMPNFEYFFILRYS
;
A
#
# COMPACT_ATOMS: atom_id res chain seq x y z
N MET A 1 -16.34 -1.24 22.84
CA MET A 1 -16.50 -1.63 21.42
C MET A 1 -15.25 -1.42 20.55
N TYR A 2 -14.82 -0.19 20.22
CA TYR A 2 -13.65 0.00 19.32
C TYR A 2 -12.31 -0.43 19.96
N ILE A 3 -12.19 -0.24 21.28
CA ILE A 3 -10.99 -0.63 22.04
C ILE A 3 -10.85 -2.16 22.11
N GLU A 4 -11.95 -2.87 22.38
CA GLU A 4 -11.98 -4.34 22.42
C GLU A 4 -11.62 -4.97 21.07
N LEU A 5 -12.10 -4.38 19.96
CA LEU A 5 -11.76 -4.85 18.61
C LEU A 5 -10.26 -4.68 18.33
N LYS A 6 -9.69 -3.51 18.68
CA LYS A 6 -8.26 -3.22 18.52
C LYS A 6 -7.41 -4.18 19.33
N GLU A 7 -7.72 -4.35 20.61
CA GLU A 7 -6.98 -5.25 21.51
C GLU A 7 -7.04 -6.71 21.02
N ARG A 8 -8.22 -7.17 20.62
CA ARG A 8 -8.39 -8.50 20.05
C ARG A 8 -7.57 -8.68 18.77
N PHE A 9 -7.56 -7.68 17.89
CA PHE A 9 -6.77 -7.72 16.66
C PHE A 9 -5.27 -7.85 16.96
N ILE A 10 -4.72 -6.99 17.83
CA ILE A 10 -3.29 -7.02 18.19
C ILE A 10 -2.91 -8.37 18.80
N LYS A 11 -3.71 -8.90 19.72
CA LYS A 11 -3.45 -10.20 20.36
C LYS A 11 -3.42 -11.35 19.35
N LEU A 12 -4.35 -11.35 18.39
CA LEU A 12 -4.37 -12.37 17.34
C LEU A 12 -3.20 -12.19 16.37
N TRP A 13 -2.84 -10.96 16.05
CA TRP A 13 -1.70 -10.66 15.19
C TRP A 13 -0.39 -11.20 15.78
N GLU A 14 -0.12 -10.89 17.05
CA GLU A 14 1.06 -11.39 17.78
C GLU A 14 1.09 -12.92 17.84
N MET A 15 -0.07 -13.57 18.01
CA MET A 15 -0.17 -15.02 18.11
C MET A 15 0.11 -15.75 16.79
N TYR A 16 -0.35 -15.21 15.65
CA TYR A 16 -0.30 -15.91 14.37
C TYR A 16 0.78 -15.43 13.42
N PHE A 17 1.35 -14.24 13.63
CA PHE A 17 2.32 -13.64 12.70
C PHE A 17 3.71 -13.43 13.32
N ASP A 18 4.04 -14.13 14.41
CA ASP A 18 5.39 -14.20 15.01
C ASP A 18 6.08 -12.82 15.13
N ASN A 19 5.40 -11.87 15.78
CA ASN A 19 5.89 -10.49 15.96
C ASN A 19 6.18 -9.72 14.66
N ALA A 20 5.61 -10.12 13.52
CA ALA A 20 5.69 -9.34 12.29
C ALA A 20 5.13 -7.92 12.49
N GLU A 21 5.69 -6.95 11.77
CA GLU A 21 5.19 -5.57 11.78
C GLU A 21 3.70 -5.52 11.40
N LEU A 22 2.93 -4.66 12.07
CA LEU A 22 1.49 -4.47 11.81
C LEU A 22 1.20 -4.23 10.33
N PRO A 23 0.07 -4.71 9.78
CA PRO A 23 -0.20 -4.59 8.36
C PRO A 23 -0.37 -3.12 7.95
N ILE A 24 0.01 -2.81 6.71
CA ILE A 24 -0.32 -1.51 6.10
C ILE A 24 -1.75 -1.58 5.58
N THR A 25 -2.59 -0.65 6.03
CA THR A 25 -3.96 -0.49 5.54
C THR A 25 -4.00 0.58 4.45
N PHE A 26 -4.80 0.34 3.41
CA PHE A 26 -5.06 1.33 2.36
C PHE A 26 -6.52 1.22 1.91
N TYR A 27 -7.01 2.25 1.24
CA TYR A 27 -8.34 2.30 0.65
C TYR A 27 -8.34 3.27 -0.54
N TYR A 28 -9.32 3.13 -1.43
CA TYR A 28 -9.54 4.06 -2.54
C TYR A 28 -10.66 5.05 -2.17
N THR A 29 -10.50 6.30 -2.58
CA THR A 29 -11.50 7.34 -2.38
C THR A 29 -11.38 8.40 -3.47
N ASN A 30 -12.50 9.07 -3.75
CA ASN A 30 -12.55 10.28 -4.58
C ASN A 30 -12.48 11.56 -3.74
N GLU A 31 -12.44 11.44 -2.41
CA GLU A 31 -12.33 12.57 -1.49
C GLU A 31 -10.86 12.96 -1.26
N GLU A 32 -10.53 14.22 -1.55
CA GLU A 32 -9.22 14.78 -1.25
C GLU A 32 -9.03 15.10 0.25
N GLY A 33 -7.77 15.30 0.67
CA GLY A 33 -7.44 15.85 1.99
C GLY A 33 -7.40 14.85 3.16
N ARG A 34 -7.69 13.56 2.93
CA ARG A 34 -7.64 12.51 3.97
C ARG A 34 -6.23 12.10 4.38
N ALA A 35 -5.25 12.33 3.51
CA ALA A 35 -3.83 12.09 3.75
C ALA A 35 -2.99 13.04 2.89
N ARG A 36 -1.69 13.11 3.17
CA ARG A 36 -0.78 13.95 2.38
C ARG A 36 -0.64 13.41 0.97
N LEU A 37 -1.09 14.17 -0.02
CA LEU A 37 -0.83 13.86 -1.42
C LEU A 37 0.68 13.87 -1.70
N VAL A 38 1.16 12.76 -2.25
CA VAL A 38 2.55 12.63 -2.65
C VAL A 38 2.77 13.49 -3.90
N LYS A 39 3.69 14.45 -3.82
CA LYS A 39 4.01 15.26 -5.00
C LYS A 39 4.76 14.38 -6.02
N PRO A 40 4.52 14.57 -7.33
CA PRO A 40 5.37 13.99 -8.37
C PRO A 40 6.85 14.24 -8.05
N ASP A 41 7.70 13.23 -8.27
CA ASP A 41 9.15 13.24 -8.05
C ASP A 41 9.65 13.52 -6.61
N SER A 42 8.75 13.70 -5.64
CA SER A 42 9.13 14.00 -4.24
C SER A 42 9.39 12.78 -3.37
N THR A 43 8.99 11.60 -3.83
CA THR A 43 9.10 10.32 -3.11
C THR A 43 9.74 9.28 -4.04
N SER A 44 10.11 8.12 -3.50
CA SER A 44 10.65 7.00 -4.27
C SER A 44 9.87 6.75 -5.56
N ARG A 45 10.59 6.49 -6.65
CA ARG A 45 10.01 6.17 -7.98
C ARG A 45 8.91 5.09 -7.95
N CYS A 46 8.92 4.19 -6.96
CA CYS A 46 7.94 3.12 -6.81
C CYS A 46 7.09 3.28 -5.54
N VAL A 47 5.80 2.91 -5.61
CA VAL A 47 4.89 2.90 -4.46
C VAL A 47 5.42 2.03 -3.31
N ILE A 48 6.07 0.91 -3.60
CA ILE A 48 6.65 0.01 -2.59
C ILE A 48 7.70 0.75 -1.75
N GLY A 49 8.56 1.57 -2.38
CA GLY A 49 9.55 2.38 -1.67
C GLY A 49 8.88 3.42 -0.74
N ALA A 50 7.74 3.94 -1.15
CA ALA A 50 7.00 4.95 -0.40
C ALA A 50 6.36 4.34 0.86
N LEU A 51 6.07 3.03 0.86
CA LEU A 51 5.56 2.31 2.03
C LEU A 51 6.52 2.36 3.23
N SER A 52 7.82 2.58 3.02
CA SER A 52 8.76 2.81 4.13
C SER A 52 8.38 4.02 5.01
N HIS A 53 7.73 5.03 4.42
CA HIS A 53 7.21 6.19 5.15
C HIS A 53 5.93 5.84 5.90
N VAL A 54 5.08 5.00 5.31
CA VAL A 54 3.84 4.50 5.92
C VAL A 54 4.15 3.63 7.14
N ARG A 55 5.17 2.77 7.04
CA ARG A 55 5.70 1.99 8.17
C ARG A 55 6.13 2.87 9.35
N ARG A 56 6.55 4.11 9.10
CA ARG A 56 6.91 5.10 10.14
C ARG A 56 5.72 5.93 10.62
N GLY A 57 4.49 5.51 10.32
CA GLY A 57 3.26 6.15 10.77
C GLY A 57 2.78 7.32 9.92
N ARG A 58 3.32 7.54 8.71
CA ARG A 58 2.85 8.60 7.82
C ARG A 58 1.76 8.11 6.86
N SER A 59 0.59 8.74 6.90
CA SER A 59 -0.44 8.51 5.88
C SER A 59 -0.09 9.24 4.58
N LEU A 60 -0.08 8.50 3.47
CA LEU A 60 0.19 9.00 2.12
C LEU A 60 -1.05 8.79 1.24
N CYS A 61 -1.29 9.75 0.36
CA CYS A 61 -2.28 9.65 -0.72
C CYS A 61 -1.54 9.66 -2.07
N PHE A 62 -2.02 8.84 -3.00
CA PHE A 62 -1.47 8.72 -4.34
C PHE A 62 -2.59 8.93 -5.37
N ASP A 63 -2.25 9.63 -6.43
CA ASP A 63 -2.98 9.72 -7.70
C ASP A 63 -2.10 9.21 -8.86
N ILE A 64 -2.63 9.28 -10.09
CA ILE A 64 -1.94 8.84 -11.30
C ILE A 64 -0.61 9.58 -11.57
N ASP A 65 -0.47 10.83 -11.10
CA ASP A 65 0.70 11.67 -11.34
C ASP A 65 1.78 11.49 -10.26
N SER A 66 1.37 11.14 -9.05
CA SER A 66 2.26 10.88 -7.91
C SER A 66 3.00 9.54 -8.02
N VAL A 67 2.44 8.57 -8.74
CA VAL A 67 3.01 7.22 -8.87
C VAL A 67 4.01 7.20 -10.04
N GLY A 68 5.30 7.21 -9.73
CA GLY A 68 6.34 7.34 -10.75
C GLY A 68 6.59 6.10 -11.62
N CYS A 69 6.28 4.89 -11.15
CA CYS A 69 6.56 3.65 -11.89
C CYS A 69 5.31 3.08 -12.56
N PHE A 70 5.48 2.56 -13.78
CA PHE A 70 4.40 1.93 -14.54
C PHE A 70 3.72 0.78 -13.77
N GLY A 71 4.52 -0.09 -13.14
CA GLY A 71 4.00 -1.18 -12.34
C GLY A 71 3.10 -0.70 -11.19
N GLY A 72 3.48 0.38 -10.51
CA GLY A 72 2.66 0.98 -9.46
C GLY A 72 1.34 1.51 -10.01
N LYS A 73 1.35 2.21 -11.14
CA LYS A 73 0.14 2.72 -11.78
C LYS A 73 -0.82 1.58 -12.14
N LYS A 74 -0.29 0.49 -12.68
CA LYS A 74 -1.07 -0.72 -13.02
C LYS A 74 -1.62 -1.43 -11.78
N TYR A 75 -0.78 -1.76 -10.79
CA TYR A 75 -1.22 -2.53 -9.61
C TYR A 75 -2.14 -1.73 -8.67
N LEU A 76 -2.11 -0.40 -8.73
CA LEU A 76 -3.05 0.47 -8.02
C LEU A 76 -4.33 0.77 -8.84
N GLY A 77 -4.45 0.22 -10.06
CA GLY A 77 -5.65 0.40 -10.89
C GLY A 77 -5.79 1.77 -11.55
N PHE A 78 -4.72 2.55 -11.67
CA PHE A 78 -4.73 3.82 -12.43
C PHE A 78 -4.58 3.62 -13.94
N LEU A 79 -4.09 2.45 -14.37
CA LEU A 79 -3.95 2.09 -15.78
C LEU A 79 -4.59 0.73 -16.02
N ASP A 80 -5.51 0.68 -16.98
CA ASP A 80 -6.18 -0.56 -17.42
C ASP A 80 -5.32 -1.38 -18.37
N GLU A 81 -4.38 -0.74 -19.08
CA GLU A 81 -3.57 -1.42 -20.09
C GLU A 81 -2.43 -2.24 -19.47
N ALA A 82 -2.44 -3.54 -19.79
CA ALA A 82 -1.27 -4.37 -19.59
C ALA A 82 -0.21 -4.04 -20.64
N MET A 83 1.04 -3.80 -20.21
CA MET A 83 2.17 -3.79 -21.15
C MET A 83 2.15 -5.08 -21.99
N PRO A 84 2.54 -5.03 -23.27
CA PRO A 84 2.80 -6.23 -24.04
C PRO A 84 3.75 -7.14 -23.26
N ASN A 85 3.43 -8.44 -23.14
CA ASN A 85 4.18 -9.44 -22.37
C ASN A 85 4.22 -9.23 -20.83
N PHE A 86 3.20 -8.62 -20.24
CA PHE A 86 3.13 -8.49 -18.78
C PHE A 86 2.91 -9.85 -18.10
N GLU A 87 3.93 -10.37 -17.43
CA GLU A 87 3.77 -11.54 -16.57
C GLU A 87 2.95 -11.18 -15.32
N TYR A 88 1.87 -11.93 -15.10
CA TYR A 88 1.14 -11.86 -13.85
C TYR A 88 2.01 -12.52 -12.77
N PHE A 89 2.69 -11.69 -11.97
CA PHE A 89 3.37 -12.17 -10.77
C PHE A 89 2.32 -12.60 -9.73
N PHE A 90 1.79 -13.82 -9.89
CA PHE A 90 1.11 -14.52 -8.81
C PHE A 90 2.19 -14.92 -7.80
N ILE A 91 2.26 -14.23 -6.66
CA ILE A 91 2.99 -14.72 -5.49
C ILE A 91 2.19 -15.90 -4.93
N LEU A 92 2.36 -17.06 -5.54
CA LEU A 92 2.11 -18.37 -4.96
C LEU A 92 3.23 -19.30 -5.45
N ARG A 93 4.45 -19.07 -4.96
CA ARG A 93 5.40 -20.17 -4.83
C ARG A 93 5.20 -20.78 -3.44
N TYR A 94 4.29 -21.74 -3.36
CA TYR A 94 4.45 -22.81 -2.38
C TYR A 94 5.80 -23.48 -2.67
N SER A 95 6.64 -23.51 -1.64
CA SER A 95 7.92 -24.23 -1.62
C SER A 95 7.67 -25.73 -1.56
#